data_AF-A0A520C5B5-F1
#
_entry.id   AF-A0A520C5B5-F1
#
_cell.length_a   1.000
_cell.length_b   1.000
_cell.length_c   1.000
_cell.angle_alpha   90.00
_cell.angle_beta   90.00
_cell.angle_gamma   90.00
#
_symmetry.space_group_name_H-M   'P 1'
#
loop_
_entity.id
_entity.type
_entity.pdbx_description
1 polymer ?
#
loop_
_entity_poly.entity_id
_entity_poly.type
_entity_poly.pdbx_seq_one_letter_code
_entity_poly.pdbx_strand_id
1 'polypeptide(L)'
;SPSCSRTLDVFCAMLGGVSGNVALTLGSRGGVFIGGGIVPRLGERFFQSEFRSRFEAKGRFKPFLTGIPTPLITDTLAALSGASLALEQADA
;
A
#
# COMPACT_ATOMS: atom_id res chain seq x y z
N SER A 1 14.20 -0.59 20.73
CA SER A 1 15.16 -1.70 20.54
C SER A 1 15.59 -1.75 19.08
N PRO A 2 16.90 -1.89 18.78
CA PRO A 2 17.40 -2.00 17.40
C PRO A 2 16.71 -3.09 16.57
N SER A 3 16.40 -4.24 17.18
CA SER A 3 15.71 -5.34 16.50
C SER A 3 14.29 -4.98 16.09
N CYS A 4 13.52 -4.28 16.95
CA CYS A 4 12.16 -3.84 16.62
C CYS A 4 12.14 -2.85 15.45
N SER A 5 13.11 -1.93 15.42
CA SER A 5 13.26 -1.01 14.28
C SER A 5 13.51 -1.82 13.01
N ARG A 6 14.52 -2.70 13.03
CA ARG A 6 14.87 -3.52 11.87
C ARG A 6 13.70 -4.36 11.35
N THR A 7 12.90 -4.95 12.25
CA THR A 7 11.71 -5.71 11.87
C THR A 7 10.73 -4.86 11.07
N LEU A 8 10.49 -3.63 11.53
CA LEU A 8 9.57 -2.72 10.85
C LEU A 8 10.14 -2.20 9.52
N ASP A 9 11.46 -2.02 9.41
CA ASP A 9 12.11 -1.66 8.13
C ASP A 9 11.93 -2.79 7.09
N VAL A 10 12.16 -4.04 7.52
CA VAL A 10 11.93 -5.24 6.71
C VAL A 10 10.47 -5.40 6.34
N PHE A 11 9.54 -5.17 7.27
CA PHE A 11 8.10 -5.19 7.00
C PHE A 11 7.72 -4.22 5.87
N CYS A 12 8.14 -2.96 5.96
CA CYS A 12 7.86 -1.96 4.93
C CYS A 12 8.46 -2.35 3.56
N ALA A 13 9.68 -2.88 3.56
CA ALA A 13 10.36 -3.34 2.35
C ALA A 13 9.66 -4.54 1.70
N MET A 14 9.13 -5.47 2.49
CA MET A 14 8.35 -6.61 2.00
C MET A 14 6.99 -6.15 1.47
N LEU A 15 6.30 -5.28 2.21
CA LEU A 15 5.02 -4.71 1.81
C LEU A 15 5.12 -4.03 0.43
N GLY A 16 6.13 -3.17 0.24
CA GLY A 16 6.40 -2.54 -1.05
C GLY A 16 6.60 -3.56 -2.17
N GLY A 17 7.46 -4.57 -1.93
CA GLY A 17 7.73 -5.62 -2.91
C GLY A 17 6.50 -6.44 -3.32
N VAL A 18 5.60 -6.74 -2.37
CA VAL A 18 4.33 -7.44 -2.63
C VAL A 18 3.35 -6.54 -3.37
N SER A 19 3.17 -5.29 -2.93
CA SER A 19 2.31 -4.31 -3.61
C SER A 19 2.73 -4.07 -5.06
N GLY A 20 4.03 -4.04 -5.35
CA GLY A 20 4.55 -3.93 -6.72
C GLY A 20 4.24 -5.17 -7.56
N ASN A 21 4.25 -6.37 -6.97
CA ASN A 21 3.81 -7.57 -7.68
C ASN A 21 2.32 -7.50 -8.02
N VAL A 22 1.48 -7.11 -7.07
CA VAL A 22 0.02 -6.96 -7.28
C VAL A 22 -0.27 -5.96 -8.39
N ALA A 23 0.42 -4.82 -8.40
CA ALA A 23 0.27 -3.80 -9.43
C ALA A 23 0.56 -4.34 -10.84
N LEU A 24 1.58 -5.20 -10.99
CA LEU A 24 1.90 -5.84 -12.27
C LEU A 24 0.88 -6.92 -12.65
N THR A 25 0.48 -7.76 -11.68
CA THR A 25 -0.47 -8.86 -11.91
C THR A 25 -1.83 -8.33 -12.37
N LEU A 26 -2.30 -7.22 -11.80
CA LEU A 26 -3.62 -6.66 -12.07
C LEU A 26 -3.59 -5.48 -13.04
N GLY A 27 -2.41 -4.99 -13.43
CA GLY A 27 -2.27 -3.81 -14.27
C GLY A 27 -2.83 -2.52 -13.64
N SER A 28 -2.67 -2.36 -12.32
CA SER A 28 -3.33 -1.34 -11.46
C SER A 28 -2.89 0.11 -11.72
N ARG A 29 -3.13 0.64 -12.93
CA ARG A 29 -2.78 2.02 -13.33
C ARG A 29 -3.47 3.09 -12.50
N GLY A 30 -4.68 2.81 -11.99
CA GLY A 30 -5.42 3.72 -11.12
C GLY A 30 -4.80 3.90 -9.72
N GLY A 31 -3.82 3.08 -9.36
CA GLY A 31 -3.15 3.14 -8.07
C GLY A 31 -3.27 1.85 -7.26
N VAL A 32 -2.46 1.77 -6.21
CA VAL A 32 -2.52 0.72 -5.19
C VAL A 32 -2.74 1.39 -3.83
N PHE A 33 -3.96 1.28 -3.30
CA PHE A 33 -4.33 1.89 -2.04
C PHE A 33 -3.84 1.04 -0.87
N ILE A 34 -3.03 1.63 0.01
CA ILE A 34 -2.50 0.99 1.20
C ILE A 34 -3.45 1.27 2.35
N GLY A 35 -4.14 0.23 2.83
CA GLY A 35 -5.02 0.30 4.00
C GLY A 35 -4.55 -0.60 5.14
N GLY A 36 -5.37 -0.68 6.19
CA GLY A 36 -5.12 -1.53 7.36
C GLY A 36 -4.60 -0.77 8.57
N GLY A 37 -4.63 -1.39 9.74
CA GLY A 37 -4.39 -0.69 11.01
C GLY A 37 -2.91 -0.43 11.35
N ILE A 38 -1.96 -1.16 10.74
CA ILE A 38 -0.54 -1.08 11.09
C ILE A 38 0.12 0.15 10.44
N VAL A 39 0.00 0.29 9.13
CA VAL A 39 0.73 1.32 8.36
C VAL A 39 0.38 2.76 8.78
N PRO A 40 -0.89 3.14 8.99
CA PRO A 40 -1.24 4.49 9.46
C PRO A 40 -0.61 4.83 10.81
N ARG A 41 -0.41 3.83 11.69
CA ARG A 41 0.22 4.02 13.01
C ARG A 41 1.74 4.18 12.94
N LEU A 42 2.37 3.78 11.83
CA LEU A 42 3.81 4.00 11.62
C LEU A 42 4.12 5.47 11.27
N GLY A 43 3.13 6.23 10.79
CA GLY A 43 3.26 7.63 10.46
C GLY A 43 4.44 7.91 9.52
N GLU A 44 5.24 8.91 9.86
CA GLU A 44 6.40 9.36 9.08
C GLU A 44 7.40 8.24 8.76
N ARG A 45 7.53 7.27 9.67
CA ARG A 45 8.47 6.16 9.50
C ARG A 45 8.14 5.28 8.29
N PHE A 46 6.87 5.19 7.90
CA PHE A 46 6.50 4.49 6.67
C PHE A 46 6.97 5.24 5.42
N PHE A 47 6.80 6.56 5.40
CA PHE A 47 7.21 7.39 4.26
C PHE A 47 8.73 7.45 4.08
N GLN A 48 9.49 7.32 5.17
CA GLN A 48 10.95 7.22 5.17
C GLN A 48 11.49 5.81 4.91
N SER A 49 10.62 4.81 4.78
CA SER A 49 11.03 3.41 4.61
C SER A 49 11.33 3.04 3.16
N GLU A 50 11.88 1.84 2.98
CA GLU A 50 12.14 1.23 1.66
C GLU A 50 10.86 0.77 0.93
N PHE A 51 9.65 1.14 1.38
CA PHE A 51 8.42 0.72 0.70
C PHE A 51 8.42 1.10 -0.79
N ARG A 52 8.69 2.37 -1.11
CA ARG A 52 8.59 2.85 -2.51
C ARG A 52 9.70 2.28 -3.39
N SER A 53 10.93 2.24 -2.90
CA SER A 53 12.06 1.66 -3.63
C SER A 53 11.79 0.18 -3.96
N ARG A 54 11.21 -0.58 -3.01
CA ARG A 54 10.88 -2.00 -3.16
C ARG A 54 9.65 -2.24 -4.04
N PHE A 55 8.67 -1.35 -4.01
CA PHE A 55 7.54 -1.36 -4.95
C PHE A 55 8.03 -1.30 -6.39
N GLU A 56 8.97 -0.40 -6.69
CA GLU A 56 9.51 -0.20 -8.02
C GLU A 56 10.60 -1.20 -8.43
N ALA A 57 11.13 -2.00 -7.50
CA ALA A 57 12.24 -2.93 -7.72
C ALA A 57 11.83 -4.17 -8.54
N LYS A 58 11.38 -3.96 -9.78
CA LYS A 58 10.92 -5.00 -10.73
C LYS A 58 11.64 -4.95 -12.08
N GLY A 59 12.92 -4.56 -12.06
CA GLY A 59 13.78 -4.52 -13.24
C GLY A 59 13.18 -3.71 -14.38
N ARG A 60 13.00 -4.33 -15.55
CA ARG A 60 12.41 -3.70 -16.75
C ARG A 60 11.00 -3.12 -16.55
N PHE A 61 10.28 -3.55 -15.51
CA PHE A 61 8.94 -3.03 -15.20
C PHE A 61 8.96 -1.78 -14.32
N LYS A 62 10.13 -1.33 -13.84
CA LYS A 62 10.25 -0.10 -13.04
C LYS A 62 9.55 1.12 -13.68
N PRO A 63 9.73 1.42 -14.99
CA PRO A 63 9.06 2.57 -15.62
C PRO A 63 7.53 2.51 -15.57
N PHE A 64 6.96 1.30 -15.64
CA PHE A 64 5.52 1.10 -15.51
C PHE A 64 5.05 1.42 -14.07
N LEU A 65 5.79 0.95 -13.07
CA LEU A 65 5.45 1.10 -11.65
C LEU A 65 5.69 2.52 -11.11
N THR A 66 6.67 3.25 -11.64
CA THR A 66 6.94 4.65 -11.27
C THR A 66 5.72 5.55 -11.45
N GLY A 67 4.87 5.28 -12.44
CA GLY A 67 3.64 6.04 -12.68
C GLY A 67 2.44 5.63 -11.81
N ILE A 68 2.55 4.57 -11.01
CA ILE A 68 1.43 4.06 -10.21
C ILE A 68 1.48 4.70 -8.81
N PRO A 69 0.44 5.48 -8.42
CA PRO A 69 0.37 6.07 -7.09
C PRO A 69 0.09 5.00 -6.03
N THR A 70 0.62 5.21 -4.82
CA THR A 70 0.41 4.33 -3.66
C THR A 70 -0.14 5.11 -2.47
N PRO A 71 -1.39 5.60 -2.53
CA PRO A 71 -1.98 6.41 -1.46
C PRO A 71 -2.22 5.58 -0.19
N LEU A 72 -1.96 6.19 0.96
CA LEU A 72 -2.27 5.62 2.28
C LEU A 72 -3.68 6.03 2.69
N ILE A 73 -4.54 5.05 2.98
CA ILE A 73 -5.87 5.28 3.54
C ILE A 73 -5.71 5.59 5.03
N THR A 74 -6.01 6.82 5.41
CA THR A 74 -5.94 7.29 6.81
C THR A 74 -7.32 7.33 7.48
N ASP A 75 -8.40 7.24 6.71
CA ASP A 75 -9.76 7.20 7.22
C ASP A 75 -10.03 5.86 7.91
N THR A 76 -10.32 5.91 9.21
CA THR A 76 -10.60 4.74 10.05
C THR A 76 -11.97 4.11 9.80
N LEU A 77 -12.88 4.85 9.17
CA LEU A 77 -14.25 4.41 8.87
C LEU A 77 -14.43 4.01 7.41
N ALA A 78 -13.39 4.09 6.57
CA ALA A 78 -13.47 3.78 5.14
C ALA A 78 -14.12 2.43 4.84
N ALA A 79 -13.86 1.41 5.67
CA ALA A 79 -14.47 0.09 5.54
C ALA A 79 -15.99 0.10 5.80
N LEU A 80 -16.45 0.87 6.79
CA LEU A 80 -17.87 1.02 7.12
C LEU A 80 -18.59 1.84 6.04
N SER A 81 -17.98 2.93 5.57
CA SER A 81 -18.51 3.70 4.44
C SER A 81 -18.62 2.85 3.18
N GLY A 82 -17.61 2.02 2.89
CA GLY A 82 -17.66 1.07 1.78
C GLY A 82 -18.76 0.01 1.94
N ALA A 83 -18.98 -0.49 3.17
CA ALA A 83 -20.06 -1.43 3.44
C ALA A 83 -21.45 -0.80 3.25
N SER A 84 -21.65 0.44 3.70
CA SER A 84 -22.90 1.18 3.46
C SER A 84 -23.19 1.34 1.97
N LEU A 85 -22.19 1.78 1.21
CA LEU A 85 -22.32 1.95 -0.25
C LEU A 85 -22.61 0.62 -0.95
N ALA A 86 -21.97 -0.48 -0.52
CA ALA A 86 -22.21 -1.79 -1.09
C ALA A 86 -23.65 -2.28 -0.86
N LEU A 87 -24.25 -1.96 0.29
CA LEU A 87 -25.66 -2.24 0.56
C LEU A 87 -26.58 -1.42 -0.34
N GLU A 88 -26.34 -0.11 -0.46
CA GLU A 88 -27.12 0.78 -1.34
C GLU A 88 -27.07 0.34 -2.81
N GLN A 89 -25.92 -0.17 -3.27
CA GLN A 89 -25.75 -0.69 -4.63
C GLN A 89 -26.41 -2.06 -4.85
N ALA A 90 -26.58 -2.86 -3.79
CA ALA A 90 -27.23 -4.17 -3.89
C ALA A 90 -28.77 -4.06 -3.91
N ASP A 91 -29.30 -2.99 -3.32
CA ASP A 91 -30.74 -2.70 -3.29
C ASP A 91 -31.25 -1.95 -4.54
N ALA A 92 -30.34 -1.51 -5.41
CA ALA A 92 -30.62 -0.79 -6.67
C ALA A 92 -30.67 -1.72 -7.89
#